data_AF-A0A4R1KP37-F1
#
_entry.id   AF-A0A4R1KP37-F1
#
_cell.length_a   1.000
_cell.length_b   1.000
_cell.length_c   1.000
_cell.angle_alpha   90.00
_cell.angle_beta   90.00
_cell.angle_gamma   90.00
#
_symmetry.space_group_name_H-M   'P 1'
#
loop_
_entity.id
_entity.type
_entity.pdbx_description
1 polymer ?
#
loop_
_entity_poly.entity_id
_entity_poly.type
_entity_poly.pdbx_seq_one_letter_code
_entity_poly.pdbx_strand_id
1 'polypeptide(L)'
;MYSNKLKLNLTLVFFFAAFFGFSQTELKGKLVDKDLLFPVENASIYVQNTTIGTISNTDGKFVLNVPNKHLSDTLIVSSIGYKSFKVPVNQFDGSNDILLEEDVATLDEIVIVADPRPTTGNGIVLKAIEKLPETLPDSAYLQRGFLRHKERNKLEFKWLIESAITVYDSGYVSKSTEHLKVNVDEMRKSYDLRDVDSIFSYVSYRNRNKSRDRLRAEDIKRSDVATSQLVKAIKWNDNRVNGLQNIFQGKLNMFRNVQDKKALFGEDILKTHQFKLDTILVDNGRKIYKIKIDQSVQDINLETKGIYNDGYRAEGWLYIYYDNYAIKKVEYELVANSKIQKDRSKRLFGTQTNHKLIINYNEYNDKMYPNYIYYETPKLVNVGLKTNKRVSQKEIDRYNREERYYSTVQEILFSEIILDKEIIQSELINKPWNMDIFIPRPYNKAFWKNYNVLLESEEDEQLIEDLSQRASLFKD
;
A
#
# COMPACT_ATOMS: atom_id res chain seq x y z
N MET A 1 10.46 -62.22 1.12
CA MET A 1 11.62 -61.43 1.63
C MET A 1 11.84 -60.09 0.89
N TYR A 2 11.37 -59.92 -0.36
CA TYR A 2 11.52 -58.65 -1.12
C TYR A 2 10.57 -57.51 -0.69
N SER A 3 9.36 -57.81 -0.19
CA SER A 3 8.36 -56.79 0.21
C SER A 3 8.78 -55.95 1.43
N ASN A 4 9.49 -56.54 2.39
CA ASN A 4 9.93 -55.82 3.60
C ASN A 4 11.09 -54.87 3.33
N LYS A 5 11.97 -55.19 2.37
CA LYS A 5 13.07 -54.28 1.96
C LYS A 5 12.53 -53.05 1.22
N LEU A 6 11.48 -53.20 0.43
CA LEU A 6 10.84 -52.08 -0.29
C LEU A 6 10.10 -51.13 0.68
N LYS A 7 9.38 -51.68 1.67
CA LYS A 7 8.73 -50.88 2.73
C LYS A 7 9.75 -50.15 3.62
N LEU A 8 10.87 -50.80 3.95
CA LEU A 8 11.95 -50.18 4.73
C LEU A 8 12.62 -49.03 3.95
N ASN A 9 12.87 -49.21 2.65
CA ASN A 9 13.42 -48.16 1.79
C ASN A 9 12.45 -46.99 1.58
N LEU A 10 11.14 -47.24 1.42
CA LEU A 10 10.13 -46.18 1.35
C LEU A 10 10.00 -45.39 2.66
N THR A 11 10.16 -46.06 3.81
CA THR A 11 10.10 -45.40 5.13
C THR A 11 11.33 -44.53 5.36
N LEU A 12 12.52 -44.99 4.93
CA LEU A 12 13.76 -44.20 4.99
C LEU A 12 13.74 -42.98 4.05
N VAL A 13 13.14 -43.08 2.87
CA VAL A 13 12.94 -41.93 1.97
C VAL A 13 11.96 -40.91 2.57
N PHE A 14 10.90 -41.36 3.25
CA PHE A 14 9.99 -40.47 3.98
C PHE A 14 10.65 -39.81 5.21
N PHE A 15 11.62 -40.48 5.86
CA PHE A 15 12.35 -39.93 7.00
C PHE A 15 13.42 -38.90 6.60
N PHE A 16 14.06 -39.07 5.43
CA PHE A 16 14.99 -38.07 4.89
C PHE A 16 14.30 -36.88 4.22
N ALA A 17 13.07 -37.05 3.71
CA ALA A 17 12.27 -35.93 3.21
C ALA A 17 11.75 -34.98 4.31
N ALA A 18 11.78 -35.41 5.58
CA ALA A 18 11.26 -34.65 6.71
C ALA A 18 12.22 -33.59 7.30
N PHE A 19 13.45 -33.45 6.75
CA PHE A 19 14.48 -32.54 7.29
C PHE A 19 14.85 -31.35 6.39
N PHE A 20 14.04 -31.01 5.39
CA PHE A 20 14.13 -29.68 4.77
C PHE A 20 13.42 -28.63 5.63
N GLY A 21 13.90 -28.44 6.85
CA GLY A 21 13.65 -27.19 7.56
C GLY A 21 14.39 -26.09 6.81
N PHE A 22 13.67 -25.18 6.16
CA PHE A 22 14.27 -23.96 5.62
C PHE A 22 14.79 -23.15 6.81
N SER A 23 16.07 -23.29 7.14
CA SER A 23 16.70 -22.46 8.14
C SER A 23 16.89 -21.06 7.53
N GLN A 24 16.35 -20.07 8.24
CA GLN A 24 16.45 -18.66 7.93
C GLN A 24 17.07 -17.93 9.13
N THR A 25 17.83 -16.89 8.86
CA THR A 25 18.39 -15.99 9.86
C THR A 25 17.54 -14.73 9.90
N GLU A 26 17.09 -14.36 11.09
CA GLU A 26 16.30 -13.15 11.33
C GLU A 26 17.23 -11.98 11.64
N LEU A 27 17.20 -10.95 10.81
CA LEU A 27 17.94 -9.70 11.00
C LEU A 27 16.99 -8.66 11.59
N LYS A 28 17.40 -8.02 12.69
CA LYS A 28 16.67 -6.93 13.34
C LYS A 28 17.58 -5.74 13.55
N GLY A 29 17.06 -4.53 13.39
CA GLY A 29 17.84 -3.33 13.68
C GLY A 29 16.96 -2.09 13.73
N LYS A 30 17.56 -0.97 14.10
CA LYS A 30 16.95 0.35 14.11
C LYS A 30 17.80 1.33 13.33
N LEU A 31 17.18 2.11 12.47
CA LEU A 31 17.80 3.12 11.63
C LEU A 31 17.53 4.50 12.19
N VAL A 32 18.58 5.29 12.36
CA VAL A 32 18.49 6.66 12.87
C VAL A 32 19.38 7.57 12.04
N ASP A 33 18.93 8.80 11.84
CA ASP A 33 19.76 9.86 11.29
C ASP A 33 20.94 10.11 12.24
N LYS A 34 22.16 10.20 11.71
CA LYS A 34 23.37 10.33 12.52
C LYS A 34 23.43 11.63 13.33
N ASP A 35 22.90 12.72 12.79
CA ASP A 35 23.07 14.07 13.34
C ASP A 35 21.87 14.48 14.20
N LEU A 36 20.65 14.24 13.70
CA LEU A 36 19.39 14.56 14.36
C LEU A 36 18.93 13.47 15.33
N LEU A 37 19.45 12.24 15.20
CA LEU A 37 19.05 11.06 15.98
C LEU A 37 17.55 10.72 15.85
N PHE A 38 16.90 11.21 14.80
CA PHE A 38 15.52 10.85 14.50
C PHE A 38 15.45 9.52 13.75
N PRO A 39 14.38 8.72 13.95
CA PRO A 39 14.21 7.49 13.21
C PRO A 39 14.12 7.70 11.70
N VAL A 40 14.77 6.83 10.93
CA VAL A 40 14.65 6.84 9.45
C VAL A 40 13.56 5.87 9.04
N GLU A 41 12.37 6.40 8.80
CA GLU A 41 11.21 5.64 8.34
C GLU A 41 11.29 5.29 6.85
N ASN A 42 10.63 4.18 6.45
CA ASN A 42 10.49 3.75 5.07
C ASN A 42 11.82 3.56 4.29
N ALA A 43 12.93 3.36 4.99
CA ALA A 43 14.18 2.96 4.37
C ALA A 43 14.03 1.55 3.77
N SER A 44 14.72 1.28 2.66
CA SER A 44 14.73 -0.05 2.03
C SER A 44 15.86 -0.89 2.63
N ILE A 45 15.54 -2.10 3.10
CA ILE A 45 16.50 -3.07 3.63
C ILE A 45 16.38 -4.35 2.80
N TYR A 46 17.43 -4.74 2.07
CA TYR A 46 17.35 -5.88 1.15
C TYR A 46 18.69 -6.58 0.97
N VAL A 47 18.65 -7.84 0.56
CA VAL A 47 19.84 -8.61 0.20
C VAL A 47 20.15 -8.41 -1.28
N GLN A 48 21.35 -7.93 -1.59
CA GLN A 48 21.79 -7.57 -2.93
C GLN A 48 21.58 -8.71 -3.93
N ASN A 49 21.11 -8.38 -5.14
CA ASN A 49 20.82 -9.33 -6.24
C ASN A 49 19.77 -10.41 -5.89
N THR A 50 18.95 -10.17 -4.88
CA THR A 50 17.81 -11.03 -4.54
C THR A 50 16.53 -10.20 -4.50
N THR A 51 15.40 -10.87 -4.36
CA THR A 51 14.10 -10.22 -4.12
C THR A 51 13.77 -10.09 -2.63
N ILE A 52 14.68 -10.53 -1.75
CA ILE A 52 14.47 -10.60 -0.31
C ILE A 52 14.72 -9.22 0.29
N GLY A 53 13.67 -8.62 0.86
CA GLY A 53 13.78 -7.32 1.50
C GLY A 53 12.58 -6.99 2.38
N THR A 54 12.72 -5.87 3.08
CA THR A 54 11.74 -5.27 3.98
C THR A 54 11.92 -3.74 3.97
N ILE A 55 11.14 -3.04 4.77
CA ILE A 55 11.31 -1.60 5.02
C ILE A 55 11.39 -1.32 6.52
N SER A 56 11.93 -0.16 6.89
CA SER A 56 11.81 0.33 8.27
C SER A 56 10.43 0.93 8.53
N ASN A 57 9.91 0.72 9.75
CA ASN A 57 8.66 1.31 10.23
C ASN A 57 8.85 2.79 10.63
N THR A 58 7.83 3.42 11.19
CA THR A 58 7.86 4.83 11.66
C THR A 58 8.86 5.08 12.78
N ASP A 59 9.25 4.05 13.53
CA ASP A 59 10.25 4.12 14.61
C ASP A 59 11.66 3.75 14.11
N GLY A 60 11.84 3.63 12.79
CA GLY A 60 13.09 3.27 12.15
C GLY A 60 13.49 1.80 12.33
N LYS A 61 12.66 0.99 12.98
CA LYS A 61 12.94 -0.43 13.23
C LYS A 61 12.61 -1.27 12.01
N PHE A 62 13.34 -2.37 11.80
CA PHE A 62 13.06 -3.34 10.74
C PHE A 62 13.30 -4.78 11.21
N VAL A 63 12.62 -5.72 10.54
CA VAL A 63 12.88 -7.17 10.65
C VAL A 63 12.91 -7.78 9.25
N LEU A 64 13.93 -8.59 8.98
CA LEU A 64 14.11 -9.30 7.71
C LEU A 64 14.53 -10.75 7.95
N ASN A 65 13.73 -11.70 7.48
CA ASN A 65 14.16 -13.11 7.44
C ASN A 65 14.92 -13.41 6.14
N VAL A 66 16.15 -13.87 6.28
CA VAL A 66 17.04 -14.20 5.16
C VAL A 66 17.32 -15.71 5.15
N PRO A 67 17.01 -16.44 4.07
CA PRO A 67 17.38 -17.83 3.93
C PRO A 67 18.89 -18.04 4.06
N ASN A 68 19.31 -19.10 4.76
CA ASN A 68 20.73 -19.31 5.08
C ASN A 68 21.67 -19.42 3.86
N LYS A 69 21.13 -19.70 2.67
CA LYS A 69 21.90 -19.71 1.41
C LYS A 69 22.45 -18.33 1.03
N HIS A 70 21.91 -17.26 1.61
CA HIS A 70 22.29 -15.86 1.35
C HIS A 70 23.13 -15.24 2.47
N LEU A 71 23.67 -16.04 3.40
CA LEU A 71 24.47 -15.52 4.53
C LEU A 71 25.76 -14.80 4.10
N SER A 72 26.32 -15.18 2.96
CA SER A 72 27.52 -14.54 2.41
C SER A 72 27.21 -13.34 1.50
N ASP A 73 25.94 -13.08 1.21
CA ASP A 73 25.52 -11.96 0.36
C ASP A 73 25.50 -10.65 1.16
N THR A 74 25.44 -9.53 0.44
CA THR A 74 25.46 -8.19 1.04
C THR A 74 24.05 -7.74 1.44
N LEU A 75 23.85 -7.41 2.70
CA LEU A 75 22.72 -6.62 3.18
C LEU A 75 22.94 -5.14 2.82
N ILE A 76 21.97 -4.52 2.16
CA ILE A 76 21.96 -3.09 1.82
C ILE A 76 20.82 -2.42 2.57
N VAL A 77 21.15 -1.35 3.29
CA VAL A 77 20.18 -0.39 3.82
C VAL A 77 20.33 0.89 3.02
N SER A 78 19.25 1.35 2.39
CA SER A 78 19.22 2.58 1.60
C SER A 78 18.02 3.44 1.95
N SER A 79 18.26 4.73 2.07
CA SER A 79 17.22 5.75 2.19
C SER A 79 17.59 6.93 1.31
N ILE A 80 16.59 7.54 0.68
CA ILE A 80 16.80 8.68 -0.22
C ILE A 80 17.35 9.85 0.59
N GLY A 81 18.48 10.42 0.16
CA GLY A 81 19.19 11.50 0.84
C GLY A 81 20.22 11.01 1.86
N TYR A 82 20.48 9.70 1.95
CA TYR A 82 21.45 9.12 2.89
C TYR A 82 22.47 8.24 2.18
N LYS A 83 23.65 8.11 2.78
CA LYS A 83 24.66 7.13 2.36
C LYS A 83 24.15 5.73 2.67
N SER A 84 24.20 4.83 1.68
CA SER A 84 23.81 3.43 1.89
C SER A 84 24.75 2.73 2.87
N PHE A 85 24.17 2.02 3.83
CA PHE A 85 24.91 1.11 4.69
C PHE A 85 24.95 -0.29 4.06
N LYS A 86 26.14 -0.92 4.02
CA LYS A 86 26.38 -2.21 3.36
C LYS A 86 27.22 -3.11 4.25
N VAL A 87 26.77 -4.34 4.48
CA VAL A 87 27.48 -5.34 5.29
C VAL A 87 27.11 -6.76 4.82
N PRO A 88 28.03 -7.74 4.84
CA PRO A 88 27.64 -9.13 4.64
C PRO A 88 26.58 -9.58 5.66
N VAL A 89 25.60 -10.38 5.23
CA VAL A 89 24.48 -10.82 6.10
C VAL A 89 24.99 -11.53 7.36
N ASN A 90 26.00 -12.38 7.25
CA ASN A 90 26.63 -13.08 8.38
C ASN A 90 27.47 -12.20 9.31
N GLN A 91 27.74 -10.95 8.93
CA GLN A 91 28.47 -9.96 9.73
C GLN A 91 27.55 -8.87 10.29
N PHE A 92 26.26 -8.92 9.96
CA PHE A 92 25.29 -7.96 10.47
C PHE A 92 25.14 -8.12 12.00
N ASP A 93 25.39 -7.05 12.73
CA ASP A 93 25.14 -6.94 14.16
C ASP A 93 24.00 -5.94 14.40
N GLY A 94 22.87 -6.47 14.83
CA GLY A 94 21.67 -5.69 15.16
C GLY A 94 21.62 -5.17 16.59
N SER A 95 22.70 -5.32 17.37
CA SER A 95 22.73 -4.90 18.79
C SER A 95 22.81 -3.38 18.98
N ASN A 96 23.27 -2.64 17.97
CA ASN A 96 23.39 -1.19 17.98
C ASN A 96 22.52 -0.55 16.89
N ASP A 97 22.15 0.71 17.11
CA ASP A 97 21.48 1.53 16.11
C ASP A 97 22.39 1.76 14.90
N ILE A 98 21.82 1.67 13.70
CA ILE A 98 22.50 1.95 12.44
C ILE A 98 22.34 3.44 12.14
N LEU A 99 23.43 4.16 12.29
CA LEU A 99 23.51 5.60 12.03
C LEU A 99 23.66 5.84 10.53
N LEU A 100 22.65 6.44 9.91
CA LEU A 100 22.69 6.84 8.51
C LEU A 100 23.17 8.29 8.38
N GLU A 101 24.20 8.50 7.58
CA GLU A 101 24.72 9.84 7.26
C GLU A 101 23.95 10.43 6.10
N GLU A 102 23.54 11.70 6.19
CA GLU A 102 23.01 12.42 5.04
C GLU A 102 24.05 12.44 3.89
N ASP A 103 23.55 12.34 2.66
CA ASP A 103 24.34 12.38 1.44
C ASP A 103 23.83 13.48 0.52
N VAL A 104 24.64 14.52 0.38
CA VAL A 104 24.33 15.66 -0.47
C VAL A 104 24.84 15.36 -1.87
N ALA A 105 23.93 15.24 -2.84
CA ALA A 105 24.32 15.09 -4.23
C ALA A 105 25.07 16.34 -4.71
N THR A 106 26.32 16.16 -5.14
CA THR A 106 27.05 17.18 -5.88
C THR A 106 26.61 17.18 -7.34
N LEU A 107 26.29 18.36 -7.86
CA LEU A 107 26.09 18.57 -9.29
C LEU A 107 27.46 18.65 -9.95
N ASP A 108 27.94 17.54 -10.52
CA ASP A 108 29.12 17.55 -11.39
C ASP A 108 28.86 18.45 -12.61
N GLU A 109 29.91 19.13 -13.09
CA GLU A 109 29.87 19.91 -14.32
C GLU A 109 29.29 19.08 -15.48
N ILE A 110 28.49 19.74 -16.31
CA ILE A 110 27.75 19.14 -17.42
C ILE A 110 28.73 18.41 -18.33
N VAL A 111 28.85 17.09 -18.18
CA VAL A 111 29.40 16.22 -19.21
C VAL A 111 28.50 16.40 -20.42
N ILE A 112 29.07 16.75 -21.58
CA ILE A 112 28.32 16.97 -22.82
C ILE A 112 27.63 15.64 -23.17
N VAL A 113 26.37 15.50 -22.78
CA VAL A 113 25.51 14.38 -23.16
C VAL A 113 24.97 14.68 -24.55
N ALA A 114 24.97 13.68 -25.44
CA ALA A 114 24.52 13.81 -26.82
C ALA A 114 23.01 14.15 -26.97
N ASP A 115 22.23 14.03 -25.89
CA ASP A 115 20.80 14.38 -25.82
C ASP A 115 20.57 15.39 -24.68
N PRO A 116 20.06 16.60 -24.96
CA PRO A 116 19.79 17.60 -23.92
C PRO A 116 18.75 17.09 -22.92
N ARG A 117 19.18 16.92 -21.66
CA ARG A 117 18.29 16.52 -20.56
C ARG A 117 17.28 17.63 -20.25
N PRO A 118 16.01 17.29 -19.93
CA PRO A 118 15.04 18.28 -19.47
C PRO A 118 15.52 18.96 -18.18
N THR A 119 15.39 20.28 -18.12
CA THR A 119 15.79 21.09 -16.95
C THR A 119 14.62 21.50 -16.07
N THR A 120 13.38 21.31 -16.54
CA THR A 120 12.16 21.65 -15.80
C THR A 120 11.55 20.40 -15.15
N GLY A 121 10.86 20.58 -14.03
CA GLY A 121 10.16 19.47 -13.36
C GLY A 121 9.14 18.80 -14.29
N ASN A 122 8.35 19.59 -15.02
CA ASN A 122 7.42 19.07 -16.04
C ASN A 122 8.13 18.21 -17.09
N GLY A 123 9.26 18.69 -17.62
CA GLY A 123 10.03 17.95 -18.63
C GLY A 123 10.60 16.65 -18.10
N ILE A 124 11.12 16.63 -16.87
CA ILE A 124 11.64 15.42 -16.22
C ILE A 124 10.53 14.38 -16.02
N VAL A 125 9.36 14.79 -15.54
CA VAL A 125 8.23 13.88 -15.28
C VAL A 125 7.66 13.32 -16.58
N LEU A 126 7.48 14.16 -17.60
CA LEU A 126 7.03 13.71 -18.92
C LEU A 126 8.04 12.71 -19.53
N LYS A 127 9.34 12.97 -19.38
CA LYS A 127 10.38 12.04 -19.83
C LYS A 127 10.35 10.71 -19.05
N ALA A 128 10.09 10.75 -17.76
CA ALA A 128 9.93 9.54 -16.95
C ALA A 128 8.71 8.71 -17.39
N ILE A 129 7.58 9.36 -17.69
CA ILE A 129 6.38 8.70 -18.23
C ILE A 129 6.68 8.07 -19.61
N GLU A 130 7.40 8.78 -20.48
CA GLU A 130 7.87 8.26 -21.78
C GLU A 130 8.72 7.00 -21.60
N LYS A 131 9.51 6.92 -20.52
CA LYS A 131 10.45 5.84 -20.20
C LYS A 131 9.85 4.67 -19.41
N LEU A 132 8.56 4.70 -19.10
CA LEU A 132 7.90 3.59 -18.39
C LEU A 132 7.94 2.24 -19.13
N PRO A 133 7.82 2.15 -20.47
CA PRO A 133 7.99 0.88 -21.19
C PRO A 133 9.34 0.20 -20.93
N GLU A 134 10.42 0.99 -20.81
CA GLU A 134 11.76 0.47 -20.55
C GLU A 134 11.99 0.16 -19.06
N THR A 135 11.41 0.97 -18.16
CA THR A 135 11.72 0.92 -16.72
C THR A 135 10.75 0.08 -15.90
N LEU A 136 9.52 -0.17 -16.37
CA LEU A 136 8.56 -1.07 -15.73
C LEU A 136 8.62 -2.49 -16.31
N PRO A 137 8.13 -3.51 -15.59
CA PRO A 137 8.11 -4.89 -16.06
C PRO A 137 7.31 -5.02 -17.36
N ASP A 138 7.92 -5.61 -18.37
CA ASP A 138 7.38 -5.78 -19.73
C ASP A 138 6.97 -7.24 -20.04
N SER A 139 7.13 -8.12 -19.07
CA SER A 139 6.74 -9.53 -19.13
C SER A 139 6.00 -9.94 -17.86
N ALA A 140 5.36 -11.12 -17.92
CA ALA A 140 4.56 -11.60 -16.80
C ALA A 140 5.41 -11.90 -15.56
N TYR A 141 4.89 -11.52 -14.39
CA TYR A 141 5.54 -11.78 -13.11
C TYR A 141 4.49 -12.04 -12.01
N LEU A 142 4.95 -12.62 -10.91
CA LEU A 142 4.22 -12.64 -9.65
C LEU A 142 4.97 -11.83 -8.60
N GLN A 143 4.22 -11.21 -7.68
CA GLN A 143 4.76 -10.74 -6.42
C GLN A 143 4.00 -11.36 -5.25
N ARG A 144 4.73 -11.81 -4.24
CA ARG A 144 4.13 -12.17 -2.95
C ARG A 144 4.32 -11.03 -1.99
N GLY A 145 3.28 -10.73 -1.21
CA GLY A 145 3.33 -9.61 -0.28
C GLY A 145 2.41 -9.76 0.91
N PHE A 146 2.71 -9.00 1.95
CA PHE A 146 1.90 -8.85 3.14
C PHE A 146 1.07 -7.57 3.03
N LEU A 147 -0.23 -7.68 3.31
CA LEU A 147 -1.16 -6.55 3.43
C LEU A 147 -1.59 -6.41 4.89
N ARG A 148 -1.52 -5.20 5.43
CA ARG A 148 -2.17 -4.78 6.66
C ARG A 148 -3.22 -3.71 6.35
N HIS A 149 -4.47 -3.97 6.72
CA HIS A 149 -5.60 -3.06 6.59
C HIS A 149 -6.11 -2.70 7.98
N LYS A 150 -6.00 -1.41 8.32
CA LYS A 150 -6.39 -0.84 9.61
C LYS A 150 -7.58 0.10 9.43
N GLU A 151 -8.56 0.03 10.32
CA GLU A 151 -9.61 1.04 10.44
C GLU A 151 -9.63 1.61 11.85
N ARG A 152 -9.65 2.94 11.94
CA ARG A 152 -9.69 3.67 13.21
C ARG A 152 -10.65 4.84 13.13
N ASN A 153 -11.12 5.28 14.29
CA ASN A 153 -11.62 6.64 14.44
C ASN A 153 -10.53 7.52 15.08
N LYS A 154 -10.88 8.73 15.52
CA LYS A 154 -9.94 9.64 16.18
C LYS A 154 -9.39 9.13 17.52
N LEU A 155 -10.13 8.29 18.22
CA LEU A 155 -9.82 7.87 19.59
C LEU A 155 -9.17 6.49 19.63
N GLU A 156 -9.66 5.57 18.81
CA GLU A 156 -9.30 4.16 18.92
C GLU A 156 -9.37 3.42 17.59
N PHE A 157 -8.65 2.31 17.56
CA PHE A 157 -8.71 1.34 16.48
C PHE A 157 -9.96 0.49 16.58
N LYS A 158 -10.49 0.12 15.42
CA LYS A 158 -11.81 -0.49 15.30
C LYS A 158 -11.78 -1.78 14.50
N TRP A 159 -10.83 -1.96 13.59
CA TRP A 159 -10.70 -3.19 12.83
C TRP A 159 -9.29 -3.38 12.26
N LEU A 160 -8.77 -4.61 12.36
CA LEU A 160 -7.51 -5.03 11.76
C LEU A 160 -7.75 -6.25 10.87
N ILE A 161 -7.24 -6.20 9.64
CA ILE A 161 -7.17 -7.33 8.72
C ILE A 161 -5.74 -7.41 8.20
N GLU A 162 -5.17 -8.61 8.25
CA GLU A 162 -3.86 -8.90 7.69
C GLU A 162 -3.98 -10.05 6.71
N SER A 163 -3.26 -9.96 5.60
CA SER A 163 -3.38 -10.92 4.50
C SER A 163 -2.04 -11.16 3.83
N ALA A 164 -1.73 -12.43 3.56
CA ALA A 164 -0.75 -12.76 2.54
C ALA A 164 -1.44 -12.69 1.18
N ILE A 165 -0.84 -11.96 0.25
CA ILE A 165 -1.36 -11.76 -1.09
C ILE A 165 -0.36 -12.20 -2.14
N THR A 166 -0.89 -12.68 -3.26
CA THR A 166 -0.16 -12.87 -4.50
C THR A 166 -0.74 -11.94 -5.57
N VAL A 167 0.11 -11.14 -6.20
CA VAL A 167 -0.23 -10.28 -7.33
C VAL A 167 0.38 -10.87 -8.59
N TYR A 168 -0.44 -11.13 -9.59
CA TYR A 168 -0.02 -11.44 -10.95
C TYR A 168 -0.24 -10.23 -11.82
N ASP A 169 0.71 -9.95 -12.71
CA ASP A 169 0.60 -8.94 -13.75
C ASP A 169 1.29 -9.45 -15.01
N SER A 170 0.66 -9.29 -16.18
CA SER A 170 1.27 -9.69 -17.46
C SER A 170 2.28 -8.69 -18.00
N GLY A 171 2.45 -7.54 -17.34
CA GLY A 171 3.40 -6.50 -17.71
C GLY A 171 2.74 -5.21 -18.16
N TYR A 172 3.53 -4.14 -18.18
CA TYR A 172 3.09 -2.75 -18.30
C TYR A 172 2.22 -2.45 -19.53
N VAL A 173 2.51 -3.05 -20.68
CA VAL A 173 1.79 -2.82 -21.95
C VAL A 173 0.33 -3.30 -21.91
N SER A 174 0.00 -4.19 -20.96
CA SER A 174 -1.34 -4.74 -20.81
C SER A 174 -2.20 -3.90 -19.87
N LYS A 175 -3.51 -3.84 -20.12
CA LYS A 175 -4.47 -3.22 -19.20
C LYS A 175 -4.55 -4.02 -17.90
N SER A 176 -4.31 -3.35 -16.77
CA SER A 176 -4.36 -4.00 -15.45
C SER A 176 -5.76 -4.52 -15.10
N THR A 177 -6.81 -3.85 -15.54
CA THR A 177 -8.20 -4.30 -15.30
C THR A 177 -8.55 -5.64 -15.96
N GLU A 178 -7.79 -6.05 -16.98
CA GLU A 178 -7.98 -7.30 -17.72
C GLU A 178 -6.90 -8.34 -17.37
N HIS A 179 -5.68 -7.89 -17.05
CA HIS A 179 -4.52 -8.77 -16.94
C HIS A 179 -3.71 -8.67 -15.64
N LEU A 180 -4.09 -7.82 -14.69
CA LEU A 180 -3.57 -7.86 -13.32
C LEU A 180 -4.58 -8.58 -12.42
N LYS A 181 -4.12 -9.60 -11.70
CA LYS A 181 -4.95 -10.35 -10.75
C LYS A 181 -4.33 -10.29 -9.36
N VAL A 182 -5.17 -10.26 -8.34
CA VAL A 182 -4.73 -10.34 -6.94
C VAL A 182 -5.46 -11.49 -6.27
N ASN A 183 -4.72 -12.30 -5.52
CA ASN A 183 -5.27 -13.36 -4.69
C ASN A 183 -4.90 -13.09 -3.23
N VAL A 184 -5.88 -13.21 -2.35
CA VAL A 184 -5.65 -13.36 -0.91
C VAL A 184 -5.39 -14.84 -0.63
N ASP A 185 -4.14 -15.18 -0.31
CA ASP A 185 -3.71 -16.55 -0.05
C ASP A 185 -4.12 -16.98 1.35
N GLU A 186 -3.73 -16.19 2.36
CA GLU A 186 -4.00 -16.41 3.78
C GLU A 186 -4.47 -15.10 4.40
N MET A 187 -5.27 -15.17 5.47
CA MET A 187 -5.66 -13.99 6.22
C MET A 187 -5.82 -14.25 7.71
N ARG A 188 -5.78 -13.16 8.49
CA ARG A 188 -6.21 -13.11 9.88
C ARG A 188 -6.85 -11.76 10.13
N LYS A 189 -7.84 -11.69 11.03
CA LYS A 189 -8.54 -10.45 11.33
C LYS A 189 -9.10 -10.41 12.73
N SER A 190 -9.08 -9.22 13.32
CA SER A 190 -9.74 -8.93 14.59
C SER A 190 -11.25 -8.97 14.45
N TYR A 191 -11.94 -8.92 15.59
CA TYR A 191 -13.34 -8.51 15.58
C TYR A 191 -13.48 -7.10 14.98
N ASP A 192 -14.60 -6.90 14.30
CA ASP A 192 -15.01 -5.61 13.77
C ASP A 192 -15.74 -4.85 14.89
N LEU A 193 -15.04 -3.90 15.51
CA LEU A 193 -15.54 -3.08 16.62
C LEU A 193 -16.10 -1.73 16.14
N ARG A 194 -16.28 -1.56 14.82
CA ARG A 194 -16.76 -0.30 14.25
C ARG A 194 -18.21 -0.03 14.67
N ASP A 195 -18.47 1.19 15.09
CA ASP A 195 -19.82 1.67 15.40
C ASP A 195 -20.57 1.99 14.09
N VAL A 196 -21.15 0.95 13.48
CA VAL A 196 -21.82 1.07 12.19
C VAL A 196 -23.11 1.86 12.31
N ASP A 197 -23.07 3.12 11.89
CA ASP A 197 -24.20 4.03 11.98
C ASP A 197 -24.22 5.08 10.86
N SER A 198 -24.38 4.63 9.62
CA SER A 198 -24.37 5.52 8.44
C SER A 198 -25.64 5.39 7.60
N ILE A 199 -26.61 6.29 7.83
CA ILE A 199 -27.78 6.45 6.95
C ILE A 199 -27.35 6.86 5.54
N PHE A 200 -26.28 7.65 5.43
CA PHE A 200 -25.73 8.03 4.12
C PHE A 200 -25.27 6.81 3.31
N SER A 201 -24.53 5.89 3.92
CA SER A 201 -24.06 4.66 3.27
C SER A 201 -25.24 3.75 2.94
N TYR A 202 -26.23 3.63 3.82
CA TYR A 202 -27.46 2.88 3.56
C TYR A 202 -28.27 3.42 2.39
N VAL A 203 -28.53 4.72 2.33
CA VAL A 203 -29.25 5.35 1.21
C VAL A 203 -28.47 5.19 -0.09
N SER A 204 -27.14 5.32 -0.05
CA SER A 204 -26.27 5.09 -1.21
C SER A 204 -26.38 3.64 -1.71
N TYR A 205 -26.33 2.67 -0.79
CA TYR A 205 -26.52 1.25 -1.08
C TYR A 205 -27.91 0.96 -1.66
N ARG A 206 -28.99 1.48 -1.05
CA ARG A 206 -30.36 1.27 -1.54
C ARG A 206 -30.55 1.87 -2.93
N ASN A 207 -30.16 3.12 -3.14
CA ASN A 207 -30.31 3.81 -4.43
C ASN A 207 -29.50 3.15 -5.56
N ARG A 208 -28.42 2.45 -5.23
CA ARG A 208 -27.66 1.66 -6.21
C ARG A 208 -28.40 0.40 -6.63
N ASN A 209 -29.10 -0.26 -5.69
CA ASN A 209 -29.76 -1.56 -5.93
C ASN A 209 -31.25 -1.44 -6.32
N LYS A 210 -31.88 -0.28 -6.11
CA LYS A 210 -33.27 0.00 -6.49
C LYS A 210 -33.32 1.36 -7.21
N SER A 211 -33.52 1.34 -8.54
CA SER A 211 -33.47 2.55 -9.38
C SER A 211 -34.75 3.39 -9.34
N ARG A 212 -35.90 2.77 -9.01
CA ARG A 212 -37.17 3.47 -8.78
C ARG A 212 -37.17 4.01 -7.34
N ASP A 213 -37.54 5.27 -7.18
CA ASP A 213 -37.65 6.00 -5.90
C ASP A 213 -36.32 6.25 -5.16
N ARG A 214 -35.49 7.11 -5.76
CA ARG A 214 -34.23 7.56 -5.13
C ARG A 214 -34.53 8.29 -3.82
N LEU A 215 -33.97 7.77 -2.74
CA LEU A 215 -34.04 8.39 -1.43
C LEU A 215 -32.97 9.47 -1.25
N ARG A 216 -33.26 10.43 -0.36
CA ARG A 216 -32.27 11.31 0.25
C ARG A 216 -32.02 10.88 1.69
N ALA A 217 -30.79 11.06 2.18
CA ALA A 217 -30.43 10.71 3.55
C ALA A 217 -31.29 11.45 4.59
N GLU A 218 -31.66 12.70 4.29
CA GLU A 218 -32.51 13.58 5.11
C GLU A 218 -33.97 13.10 5.23
N ASP A 219 -34.40 12.20 4.35
CA ASP A 219 -35.77 11.68 4.29
C ASP A 219 -35.95 10.38 5.08
N ILE A 220 -34.87 9.83 5.65
CA ILE A 220 -34.89 8.57 6.39
C ILE A 220 -34.63 8.83 7.87
N LYS A 221 -35.55 8.38 8.74
CA LYS A 221 -35.30 8.35 10.18
C LYS A 221 -34.45 7.13 10.51
N ARG A 222 -33.51 7.30 11.43
CA ARG A 222 -32.63 6.20 11.84
C ARG A 222 -33.38 5.05 12.53
N SER A 223 -34.49 5.34 13.20
CA SER A 223 -35.40 4.33 13.78
C SER A 223 -35.95 3.34 12.76
N ASP A 224 -36.05 3.75 11.50
CA ASP A 224 -36.74 2.99 10.46
C ASP A 224 -35.80 2.02 9.72
N VAL A 225 -34.52 1.98 10.10
CA VAL A 225 -33.49 1.17 9.46
C VAL A 225 -32.89 0.20 10.47
N ALA A 226 -32.99 -1.11 10.18
CA ALA A 226 -32.40 -2.13 11.03
C ALA A 226 -30.86 -2.07 10.97
N THR A 227 -30.19 -2.31 12.09
CA THR A 227 -28.71 -2.31 12.15
C THR A 227 -28.10 -3.31 11.17
N SER A 228 -28.73 -4.45 10.93
CA SER A 228 -28.28 -5.44 9.93
C SER A 228 -28.25 -4.87 8.50
N GLN A 229 -29.16 -3.96 8.15
CA GLN A 229 -29.17 -3.30 6.85
C GLN A 229 -28.03 -2.28 6.73
N LEU A 230 -27.70 -1.59 7.83
CA LEU A 230 -26.55 -0.68 7.88
C LEU A 230 -25.24 -1.46 7.72
N VAL A 231 -25.08 -2.57 8.44
CA VAL A 231 -23.91 -3.45 8.32
C VAL A 231 -23.75 -3.94 6.89
N LYS A 232 -24.85 -4.34 6.23
CA LYS A 232 -24.83 -4.73 4.81
C LYS A 232 -24.36 -3.59 3.90
N ALA A 233 -24.84 -2.37 4.14
CA ALA A 233 -24.45 -1.20 3.37
C ALA A 233 -22.97 -0.81 3.59
N ILE A 234 -22.46 -0.93 4.82
CA ILE A 234 -21.04 -0.70 5.13
C ILE A 234 -20.17 -1.75 4.42
N LYS A 235 -20.49 -3.05 4.53
CA LYS A 235 -19.72 -4.10 3.82
C LYS A 235 -19.68 -3.88 2.30
N TRP A 236 -20.79 -3.41 1.72
CA TRP A 236 -20.81 -3.01 0.31
C TRP A 236 -19.89 -1.81 0.02
N ASN A 237 -19.88 -0.82 0.92
CA ASN A 237 -19.03 0.36 0.77
C ASN A 237 -17.54 0.04 0.98
N ASP A 238 -17.21 -0.87 1.90
CA ASP A 238 -15.86 -1.35 2.18
C ASP A 238 -15.20 -1.89 0.90
N ASN A 239 -15.87 -2.84 0.25
CA ASN A 239 -15.42 -3.41 -1.02
C ASN A 239 -15.23 -2.36 -2.11
N ARG A 240 -16.12 -1.37 -2.17
CA ARG A 240 -16.12 -0.36 -3.23
C ARG A 240 -15.03 0.70 -3.05
N VAL A 241 -14.71 1.07 -1.82
CA VAL A 241 -13.79 2.19 -1.51
C VAL A 241 -12.40 1.68 -1.14
N ASN A 242 -12.29 0.56 -0.44
CA ASN A 242 -11.05 0.00 0.07
C ASN A 242 -10.71 -1.37 -0.53
N GLY A 243 -11.42 -1.81 -1.58
CA GLY A 243 -11.03 -3.02 -2.30
C GLY A 243 -9.71 -2.82 -3.04
N LEU A 244 -8.89 -3.88 -3.10
CA LEU A 244 -7.56 -3.84 -3.70
C LEU A 244 -7.57 -3.45 -5.19
N GLN A 245 -8.70 -3.64 -5.90
CA GLN A 245 -8.87 -3.14 -7.27
C GLN A 245 -8.61 -1.64 -7.39
N ASN A 246 -8.92 -0.84 -6.36
CA ASN A 246 -8.72 0.61 -6.43
C ASN A 246 -7.23 0.98 -6.43
N ILE A 247 -6.41 0.22 -5.69
CA ILE A 247 -4.96 0.39 -5.61
C ILE A 247 -4.30 -0.16 -6.87
N PHE A 248 -4.64 -1.38 -7.31
CA PHE A 248 -3.90 -2.05 -8.38
C PHE A 248 -4.44 -1.79 -9.79
N GLN A 249 -5.75 -1.79 -9.95
CA GLN A 249 -6.44 -1.69 -11.25
C GLN A 249 -7.07 -0.30 -11.49
N GLY A 250 -6.98 0.59 -10.49
CA GLY A 250 -7.59 1.92 -10.52
C GLY A 250 -6.61 3.04 -10.81
N LYS A 251 -7.10 4.29 -10.73
CA LYS A 251 -6.30 5.49 -10.96
C LYS A 251 -5.16 5.71 -9.94
N LEU A 252 -5.21 5.02 -8.79
CA LEU A 252 -4.18 5.14 -7.75
C LEU A 252 -2.89 4.41 -8.12
N ASN A 253 -2.91 3.46 -9.06
CA ASN A 253 -1.68 2.87 -9.61
C ASN A 253 -1.10 3.77 -10.71
N MET A 254 -0.68 4.98 -10.34
CA MET A 254 -0.55 6.12 -11.26
C MET A 254 0.37 5.86 -12.46
N PHE A 255 1.49 5.15 -12.27
CA PHE A 255 2.43 4.82 -13.36
C PHE A 255 2.04 3.55 -14.09
N ARG A 256 1.66 2.49 -13.36
CA ARG A 256 1.29 1.21 -13.98
C ARG A 256 0.08 1.36 -14.91
N ASN A 257 -0.85 2.25 -14.57
CA ASN A 257 -2.09 2.47 -15.30
C ASN A 257 -2.07 3.76 -16.12
N VAL A 258 -0.89 4.33 -16.41
CA VAL A 258 -0.79 5.61 -17.12
C VAL A 258 -1.43 5.58 -18.52
N GLN A 259 -1.43 4.40 -19.16
CA GLN A 259 -2.00 4.16 -20.48
C GLN A 259 -3.53 4.07 -20.48
N ASP A 260 -4.15 3.96 -19.30
CA ASP A 260 -5.60 3.84 -19.19
C ASP A 260 -6.29 5.15 -19.57
N LYS A 261 -7.46 5.01 -20.19
CA LYS A 261 -8.33 6.15 -20.47
C LYS A 261 -8.71 6.82 -19.15
N LYS A 262 -8.31 8.08 -18.98
CA LYS A 262 -8.51 8.89 -17.75
C LYS A 262 -7.62 8.49 -16.57
N ALA A 263 -6.46 7.91 -16.83
CA ALA A 263 -5.41 7.75 -15.83
C ALA A 263 -5.09 9.09 -15.15
N LEU A 264 -4.68 9.03 -13.88
CA LEU A 264 -4.35 10.23 -13.12
C LEU A 264 -3.14 10.95 -13.72
N PHE A 265 -2.16 10.19 -14.19
CA PHE A 265 -0.92 10.67 -14.81
C PHE A 265 -0.91 10.48 -16.34
N GLY A 266 -2.09 10.41 -16.97
CA GLY A 266 -2.22 10.17 -18.41
C GLY A 266 -1.81 11.35 -19.31
N GLU A 267 -2.24 11.31 -20.58
CA GLU A 267 -1.86 12.26 -21.64
C GLU A 267 -1.98 13.75 -21.25
N ASP A 268 -3.00 14.09 -20.47
CA ASP A 268 -3.31 15.46 -20.04
C ASP A 268 -2.80 15.81 -18.64
N ILE A 269 -1.77 15.10 -18.14
CA ILE A 269 -1.25 15.25 -16.77
C ILE A 269 -0.99 16.71 -16.39
N LEU A 270 -0.45 17.53 -17.30
CA LEU A 270 -0.12 18.93 -17.04
C LEU A 270 -1.33 19.85 -16.81
N LYS A 271 -2.55 19.43 -17.15
CA LYS A 271 -3.77 20.20 -16.78
C LYS A 271 -4.07 20.07 -15.30
N THR A 272 -3.79 18.90 -14.73
CA THR A 272 -4.19 18.50 -13.38
C THR A 272 -3.02 18.39 -12.41
N HIS A 273 -1.79 18.51 -12.88
CA HIS A 273 -0.57 18.50 -12.08
C HIS A 273 0.46 19.44 -12.70
N GLN A 274 1.20 20.17 -11.89
CA GLN A 274 2.42 20.86 -12.32
C GLN A 274 3.60 20.32 -11.51
N PHE A 275 4.80 20.40 -12.07
CA PHE A 275 5.98 19.80 -11.46
C PHE A 275 7.15 20.77 -11.46
N LYS A 276 7.78 20.89 -10.29
CA LYS A 276 8.96 21.71 -10.08
C LYS A 276 10.12 20.83 -9.58
N LEU A 277 11.28 20.95 -10.20
CA LEU A 277 12.50 20.38 -9.63
C LEU A 277 12.81 21.11 -8.30
N ASP A 278 12.85 20.36 -7.21
CA ASP A 278 13.20 20.89 -5.89
C ASP A 278 14.69 20.79 -5.66
N THR A 279 15.21 19.56 -5.75
CA THR A 279 16.63 19.28 -5.57
C THR A 279 17.01 17.96 -6.24
N ILE A 280 18.30 17.64 -6.22
CA ILE A 280 18.83 16.32 -6.56
C ILE A 280 19.40 15.73 -5.28
N LEU A 281 19.11 14.46 -5.03
CA LEU A 281 19.56 13.69 -3.88
C LEU A 281 20.35 12.48 -4.35
N VAL A 282 20.76 11.64 -3.41
CA VAL A 282 21.38 10.33 -3.67
C VAL A 282 20.50 9.23 -3.09
N ASP A 283 20.44 8.09 -3.78
CA ASP A 283 19.91 6.82 -3.26
C ASP A 283 20.85 5.69 -3.67
N ASN A 284 21.47 5.01 -2.68
CA ASN A 284 22.46 3.97 -2.92
C ASN A 284 23.59 4.36 -3.89
N GLY A 285 24.09 5.60 -3.78
CA GLY A 285 25.13 6.16 -4.65
C GLY A 285 24.65 6.62 -6.03
N ARG A 286 23.36 6.50 -6.35
CA ARG A 286 22.76 6.98 -7.61
C ARG A 286 22.08 8.33 -7.41
N LYS A 287 22.31 9.27 -8.33
CA LYS A 287 21.62 10.56 -8.33
C LYS A 287 20.13 10.35 -8.58
N ILE A 288 19.29 11.09 -7.85
CA ILE A 288 17.84 11.02 -7.96
C ILE A 288 17.24 12.43 -7.95
N TYR A 289 16.38 12.75 -8.90
CA TYR A 289 15.61 13.98 -8.90
C TYR A 289 14.52 13.89 -7.82
N LYS A 290 14.43 14.92 -6.97
CA LYS A 290 13.26 15.16 -6.13
C LYS A 290 12.39 16.23 -6.78
N ILE A 291 11.23 15.82 -7.25
CA ILE A 291 10.30 16.66 -8.01
C ILE A 291 9.06 16.96 -7.17
N LYS A 292 8.79 18.23 -6.91
CA LYS A 292 7.60 18.69 -6.20
C LYS A 292 6.40 18.60 -7.12
N ILE A 293 5.29 18.06 -6.61
CA ILE A 293 3.97 18.21 -7.21
C ILE A 293 3.42 19.57 -6.76
N ASP A 294 3.24 20.46 -7.72
CA ASP A 294 2.78 21.83 -7.54
C ASP A 294 1.34 22.01 -8.02
N GLN A 295 0.77 23.17 -7.73
CA GLN A 295 -0.64 23.47 -7.96
C GLN A 295 -1.04 23.33 -9.44
N SER A 296 -2.19 22.70 -9.65
CA SER A 296 -2.75 22.42 -10.96
C SER A 296 -3.57 23.58 -11.53
N VAL A 297 -3.76 23.57 -12.85
CA VAL A 297 -4.66 24.51 -13.55
C VAL A 297 -6.13 24.09 -13.35
N GLN A 298 -6.38 22.79 -13.30
CA GLN A 298 -7.70 22.19 -13.12
C GLN A 298 -7.75 21.32 -11.88
N ASP A 299 -8.92 21.24 -11.28
CA ASP A 299 -9.18 20.30 -10.19
C ASP A 299 -9.13 18.84 -10.71
N ILE A 300 -8.59 17.96 -9.88
CA ILE A 300 -8.53 16.53 -10.14
C ILE A 300 -9.88 15.88 -9.85
N ASN A 301 -10.30 15.02 -10.78
CA ASN A 301 -11.47 14.16 -10.65
C ASN A 301 -11.08 12.68 -10.77
N LEU A 302 -11.29 11.94 -9.69
CA LEU A 302 -11.03 10.49 -9.66
C LEU A 302 -12.10 9.70 -10.43
N GLU A 303 -13.25 10.31 -10.71
CA GLU A 303 -14.36 9.76 -11.52
C GLU A 303 -14.81 8.34 -11.11
N THR A 304 -14.75 8.03 -9.81
CA THR A 304 -15.12 6.69 -9.37
C THR A 304 -16.64 6.51 -9.47
N LYS A 305 -17.08 5.49 -10.21
CA LYS A 305 -18.50 5.27 -10.51
C LYS A 305 -19.37 5.26 -9.24
N GLY A 306 -20.26 6.25 -9.13
CA GLY A 306 -21.17 6.38 -7.99
C GLY A 306 -20.53 6.95 -6.71
N ILE A 307 -19.36 7.57 -6.81
CA ILE A 307 -18.72 8.36 -5.75
C ILE A 307 -18.54 9.78 -6.28
N TYR A 308 -18.87 10.78 -5.47
CA TYR A 308 -18.44 12.14 -5.74
C TYR A 308 -17.02 12.31 -5.20
N ASN A 309 -16.06 12.47 -6.11
CA ASN A 309 -14.63 12.59 -5.83
C ASN A 309 -13.95 13.49 -6.88
N ASP A 310 -14.55 14.66 -7.03
CA ASP A 310 -14.10 15.76 -7.87
C ASP A 310 -13.66 16.94 -6.99
N GLY A 311 -12.90 17.88 -7.54
CA GLY A 311 -12.53 19.11 -6.83
C GLY A 311 -11.29 18.98 -5.95
N TYR A 312 -10.32 18.14 -6.31
CA TYR A 312 -9.07 17.97 -5.57
C TYR A 312 -7.91 18.74 -6.18
N ARG A 313 -6.89 19.03 -5.37
CA ARG A 313 -5.54 19.35 -5.84
C ARG A 313 -4.58 18.28 -5.32
N ALA A 314 -3.50 18.06 -6.06
CA ALA A 314 -2.44 17.16 -5.66
C ALA A 314 -1.33 17.91 -4.91
N GLU A 315 -0.76 17.27 -3.90
CA GLU A 315 0.44 17.72 -3.19
C GLU A 315 1.35 16.50 -3.00
N GLY A 316 2.68 16.70 -2.93
CA GLY A 316 3.63 15.63 -2.68
C GLY A 316 4.89 15.69 -3.54
N TRP A 317 5.52 14.53 -3.73
CA TRP A 317 6.86 14.38 -4.27
C TRP A 317 6.99 13.16 -5.17
N LEU A 318 7.72 13.32 -6.28
CA LEU A 318 8.19 12.23 -7.13
C LEU A 318 9.70 12.12 -7.02
N TYR A 319 10.19 10.88 -6.95
CA TYR A 319 11.61 10.57 -6.89
C TYR A 319 11.97 9.72 -8.12
N ILE A 320 12.80 10.30 -8.99
CA ILE A 320 13.05 9.80 -10.34
C ILE A 320 14.56 9.66 -10.52
N TYR A 321 15.04 8.46 -10.83
CA TYR A 321 16.48 8.25 -11.01
C TYR A 321 17.02 9.12 -12.14
N TYR A 322 18.16 9.74 -11.89
CA TYR A 322 18.78 10.68 -12.81
C TYR A 322 19.25 9.96 -14.08
N ASP A 323 19.84 8.78 -13.96
CA ASP A 323 20.47 8.07 -15.08
C ASP A 323 19.46 7.61 -16.15
N ASN A 324 18.36 6.98 -15.76
CA ASN A 324 17.43 6.28 -16.66
C ASN A 324 15.96 6.74 -16.57
N TYR A 325 15.65 7.73 -15.74
CA TYR A 325 14.30 8.24 -15.47
C TYR A 325 13.33 7.23 -14.84
N ALA A 326 13.83 6.14 -14.26
CA ALA A 326 13.00 5.17 -13.56
C ALA A 326 12.40 5.78 -12.28
N ILE A 327 11.12 5.47 -12.02
CA ILE A 327 10.42 5.95 -10.82
C ILE A 327 10.84 5.10 -9.62
N LYS A 328 11.41 5.74 -8.60
CA LYS A 328 11.82 5.10 -7.35
C LYS A 328 10.76 5.20 -6.27
N LYS A 329 10.18 6.38 -6.08
CA LYS A 329 9.21 6.64 -5.02
C LYS A 329 8.23 7.72 -5.45
N VAL A 330 7.00 7.60 -4.98
CA VAL A 330 6.02 8.67 -5.02
C VAL A 330 5.34 8.84 -3.69
N GLU A 331 5.20 10.09 -3.29
CA GLU A 331 4.38 10.58 -2.18
C GLU A 331 3.30 11.46 -2.80
N TYR A 332 2.04 11.13 -2.59
CA TYR A 332 0.93 11.73 -3.31
C TYR A 332 -0.29 11.90 -2.40
N GLU A 333 -0.72 13.14 -2.23
CA GLU A 333 -1.92 13.48 -1.48
C GLU A 333 -2.96 14.17 -2.37
N LEU A 334 -4.23 13.82 -2.20
CA LEU A 334 -5.36 14.56 -2.77
C LEU A 334 -6.05 15.34 -1.68
N VAL A 335 -5.88 16.65 -1.73
CA VAL A 335 -6.47 17.60 -0.80
C VAL A 335 -7.65 18.30 -1.44
N ALA A 336 -8.75 18.43 -0.71
CA ALA A 336 -9.94 19.12 -1.16
C ALA A 336 -9.60 20.57 -1.57
N ASN A 337 -9.99 20.94 -2.80
CA ASN A 337 -9.69 22.25 -3.38
C ASN A 337 -10.94 23.07 -3.68
N SER A 338 -11.89 22.50 -4.42
CA SER A 338 -13.14 23.18 -4.75
C SER A 338 -13.97 23.46 -3.49
N LYS A 339 -14.77 24.54 -3.49
CA LYS A 339 -15.64 24.87 -2.35
C LYS A 339 -16.54 23.70 -1.95
N ILE A 340 -17.17 23.06 -2.95
CA ILE A 340 -18.06 21.91 -2.75
C ILE A 340 -17.29 20.75 -2.10
N GLN A 341 -16.07 20.48 -2.58
CA GLN A 341 -15.29 19.36 -2.08
C GLN A 341 -14.70 19.62 -0.70
N LYS A 342 -14.28 20.86 -0.39
CA LYS A 342 -13.85 21.28 0.96
C LYS A 342 -14.98 21.11 1.96
N ASP A 343 -16.18 21.62 1.64
CA ASP A 343 -17.37 21.49 2.49
C ASP A 343 -17.75 20.03 2.69
N ARG A 344 -17.74 19.23 1.62
CA ARG A 344 -18.05 17.80 1.68
C ARG A 344 -17.04 17.04 2.53
N SER A 345 -15.75 17.28 2.34
CA SER A 345 -14.68 16.54 3.03
C SER A 345 -14.68 16.87 4.52
N LYS A 346 -14.73 18.16 4.88
CA LYS A 346 -14.86 18.58 6.28
C LYS A 346 -16.12 17.98 6.94
N ARG A 347 -17.26 18.02 6.25
CA ARG A 347 -18.54 17.53 6.80
C ARG A 347 -18.57 16.01 6.99
N LEU A 348 -18.18 15.24 5.97
CA LEU A 348 -18.33 13.79 5.96
C LEU A 348 -17.15 13.07 6.61
N PHE A 349 -15.96 13.66 6.54
CA PHE A 349 -14.72 13.00 6.89
C PHE A 349 -13.93 13.69 8.00
N GLY A 350 -14.25 14.96 8.32
CA GLY A 350 -13.52 15.71 9.35
C GLY A 350 -12.09 16.09 8.94
N THR A 351 -11.74 15.89 7.68
CA THR A 351 -10.44 16.19 7.07
C THR A 351 -10.64 16.84 5.68
N GLN A 352 -9.60 17.50 5.17
CA GLN A 352 -9.54 17.93 3.76
C GLN A 352 -8.61 17.05 2.92
N THR A 353 -7.72 16.27 3.54
CA THR A 353 -6.89 15.28 2.84
C THR A 353 -7.68 13.98 2.74
N ASN A 354 -8.07 13.61 1.52
CA ASN A 354 -8.95 12.46 1.28
C ASN A 354 -8.21 11.22 0.78
N HIS A 355 -7.02 11.41 0.23
CA HIS A 355 -6.17 10.32 -0.22
C HIS A 355 -4.74 10.69 0.14
N LYS A 356 -4.03 9.79 0.81
CA LYS A 356 -2.58 9.86 1.01
C LYS A 356 -2.01 8.53 0.53
N LEU A 357 -1.12 8.59 -0.45
CA LEU A 357 -0.57 7.44 -1.14
C LEU A 357 0.94 7.56 -1.18
N ILE A 358 1.63 6.50 -0.75
CA ILE A 358 3.07 6.35 -0.94
C ILE A 358 3.29 5.05 -1.71
N ILE A 359 4.06 5.10 -2.78
CA ILE A 359 4.51 3.90 -3.51
C ILE A 359 6.03 3.95 -3.61
N ASN A 360 6.69 2.95 -3.04
CA ASN A 360 8.12 2.72 -3.23
C ASN A 360 8.31 1.60 -4.25
N TYR A 361 9.31 1.74 -5.10
CA TYR A 361 9.72 0.75 -6.07
C TYR A 361 11.11 0.22 -5.74
N ASN A 362 11.35 -1.06 -6.01
CA ASN A 362 12.69 -1.65 -5.99
C ASN A 362 13.05 -2.15 -7.38
N GLU A 363 14.33 -2.02 -7.69
CA GLU A 363 14.89 -2.50 -8.94
C GLU A 363 15.26 -3.98 -8.81
N TYR A 364 14.86 -4.77 -9.80
CA TYR A 364 15.26 -6.16 -9.94
C TYR A 364 15.36 -6.50 -11.43
N ASN A 365 16.51 -7.00 -11.89
CA ASN A 365 16.80 -7.23 -13.31
C ASN A 365 16.47 -6.01 -14.19
N ASP A 366 16.99 -4.84 -13.82
CA ASP A 366 16.84 -3.54 -14.52
C ASP A 366 15.38 -3.03 -14.66
N LYS A 367 14.43 -3.63 -13.93
CA LYS A 367 13.01 -3.22 -13.91
C LYS A 367 12.58 -2.79 -12.51
N MET A 368 11.69 -1.80 -12.44
CA MET A 368 11.14 -1.28 -11.20
C MET A 368 9.83 -1.98 -10.83
N TYR A 369 9.83 -2.69 -9.70
CA TYR A 369 8.65 -3.36 -9.15
C TYR A 369 8.15 -2.60 -7.92
N PRO A 370 6.83 -2.49 -7.69
CA PRO A 370 6.32 -2.00 -6.41
C PRO A 370 6.89 -2.83 -5.27
N ASN A 371 7.50 -2.19 -4.28
CA ASN A 371 8.03 -2.82 -3.07
C ASN A 371 7.10 -2.54 -1.88
N TYR A 372 6.69 -1.28 -1.73
CA TYR A 372 5.83 -0.87 -0.62
C TYR A 372 4.74 0.08 -1.10
N ILE A 373 3.52 -0.10 -0.60
CA ILE A 373 2.39 0.80 -0.84
C ILE A 373 1.75 1.15 0.49
N TYR A 374 1.69 2.44 0.83
CA TYR A 374 0.86 2.97 1.91
C TYR A 374 -0.30 3.73 1.28
N TYR A 375 -1.53 3.44 1.68
CA TYR A 375 -2.71 4.17 1.24
C TYR A 375 -3.66 4.47 2.40
N GLU A 376 -3.92 5.75 2.63
CA GLU A 376 -4.85 6.23 3.63
C GLU A 376 -6.00 7.03 3.00
N THR A 377 -7.22 6.75 3.45
CA THR A 377 -8.43 7.43 2.97
C THR A 377 -9.52 7.47 4.03
N PRO A 378 -10.31 8.56 4.14
CA PRO A 378 -11.40 8.62 5.10
C PRO A 378 -12.61 7.81 4.65
N LYS A 379 -13.46 7.43 5.62
CA LYS A 379 -14.52 6.44 5.43
C LYS A 379 -15.85 6.86 6.02
N LEU A 380 -16.93 6.42 5.36
CA LEU A 380 -18.32 6.67 5.74
C LEU A 380 -18.89 5.55 6.62
N VAL A 381 -18.31 5.35 7.80
CA VAL A 381 -18.75 4.32 8.78
C VAL A 381 -19.84 4.84 9.71
N ASN A 382 -19.59 5.98 10.36
CA ASN A 382 -20.51 6.63 11.30
C ASN A 382 -20.67 8.10 10.93
N VAL A 383 -21.40 8.39 9.84
CA VAL A 383 -21.57 9.77 9.39
C VAL A 383 -22.78 10.41 10.05
N GLY A 384 -22.52 11.53 10.72
CA GLY A 384 -23.54 12.31 11.38
C GLY A 384 -24.67 12.83 10.49
N LEU A 385 -25.84 13.00 11.09
CA LEU A 385 -27.03 13.53 10.45
C LEU A 385 -26.96 15.07 10.37
N LYS A 386 -27.00 15.63 9.16
CA LYS A 386 -27.43 17.02 8.96
C LYS A 386 -28.84 16.98 8.40
N THR A 387 -29.81 17.39 9.20
CA THR A 387 -31.21 17.48 8.80
C THR A 387 -31.72 18.88 9.14
N ASN A 388 -32.51 19.44 8.24
CA ASN A 388 -33.25 20.67 8.51
C ASN A 388 -34.56 20.39 9.26
N LYS A 389 -34.87 19.10 9.52
CA LYS A 389 -36.01 18.68 10.31
C LYS A 389 -35.65 18.74 11.80
N ARG A 390 -36.64 19.04 12.63
CA ARG A 390 -36.47 19.03 14.09
C ARG A 390 -36.17 17.61 14.57
N VAL A 391 -34.94 17.38 15.03
CA VAL A 391 -34.48 16.13 15.66
C VAL A 391 -34.22 16.34 17.14
N SER A 392 -34.25 15.25 17.91
CA SER A 392 -33.99 15.33 19.35
C SER A 392 -32.52 15.70 19.62
N GLN A 393 -32.24 16.38 20.74
CA GLN A 393 -30.86 16.69 21.15
C GLN A 393 -30.03 15.41 21.30
N LYS A 394 -30.63 14.34 21.85
CA LYS A 394 -30.02 13.01 21.94
C LYS A 394 -29.57 12.45 20.58
N GLU A 395 -30.32 12.73 19.51
CA GLU A 395 -29.98 12.31 18.15
C GLU A 395 -28.85 13.17 17.56
N ILE A 396 -28.80 14.46 17.88
CA ILE A 396 -27.69 15.35 17.52
C ILE A 396 -26.39 14.92 18.23
N ASP A 397 -26.45 14.71 19.54
CA ASP A 397 -25.30 14.34 20.39
C ASP A 397 -24.73 12.96 20.02
N ARG A 398 -25.59 12.06 19.53
CA ARG A 398 -25.16 10.77 18.98
C ARG A 398 -24.27 10.94 17.74
N TYR A 399 -24.55 11.93 16.91
CA TYR A 399 -23.89 12.14 15.61
C TYR A 399 -22.74 13.14 15.64
N ASN A 400 -22.59 13.94 16.69
CA ASN A 400 -21.55 14.96 16.82
C ASN A 400 -20.48 14.56 17.86
N ARG A 401 -20.00 13.32 17.77
CA ARG A 401 -18.90 12.81 18.60
C ARG A 401 -17.58 12.78 17.82
N GLU A 402 -16.46 12.86 18.51
CA GLU A 402 -15.13 12.74 17.90
C GLU A 402 -14.92 11.38 17.20
N GLU A 403 -15.57 10.34 17.70
CA GLU A 403 -15.55 8.95 17.22
C GLU A 403 -16.22 8.72 15.86
N ARG A 404 -16.91 9.72 15.30
CA ARG A 404 -17.71 9.57 14.08
C ARG A 404 -16.88 9.45 12.80
N TYR A 405 -15.68 10.04 12.80
CA TYR A 405 -14.84 10.11 11.61
C TYR A 405 -13.88 8.94 11.61
N TYR A 406 -13.96 8.14 10.54
CA TYR A 406 -13.12 6.97 10.36
C TYR A 406 -12.14 7.21 9.23
N SER A 407 -10.94 6.65 9.37
CA SER A 407 -9.99 6.47 8.29
C SER A 407 -9.64 4.99 8.14
N THR A 408 -9.26 4.64 6.92
CA THR A 408 -8.69 3.35 6.56
C THR A 408 -7.25 3.57 6.15
N VAL A 409 -6.35 2.72 6.63
CA VAL A 409 -4.96 2.61 6.16
C VAL A 409 -4.76 1.22 5.57
N GLN A 410 -4.16 1.14 4.38
CA GLN A 410 -3.74 -0.10 3.73
C GLN A 410 -2.24 -0.03 3.45
N GLU A 411 -1.49 -0.95 4.03
CA GLU A 411 -0.05 -1.08 3.86
C GLU A 411 0.25 -2.40 3.18
N ILE A 412 0.96 -2.37 2.05
CA ILE A 412 1.34 -3.55 1.28
C ILE A 412 2.85 -3.59 1.16
N LEU A 413 3.47 -4.65 1.65
CA LEU A 413 4.90 -4.93 1.52
C LEU A 413 5.10 -6.16 0.63
N PHE A 414 5.79 -6.01 -0.50
CA PHE A 414 6.17 -7.12 -1.36
C PHE A 414 7.52 -7.69 -0.92
N SER A 415 7.57 -9.02 -0.77
CA SER A 415 8.74 -9.73 -0.22
C SER A 415 9.39 -10.69 -1.22
N GLU A 416 8.76 -10.92 -2.37
CA GLU A 416 9.26 -11.82 -3.40
C GLU A 416 8.78 -11.38 -4.79
N ILE A 417 9.66 -11.49 -5.80
CA ILE A 417 9.32 -11.32 -7.22
C ILE A 417 9.66 -12.64 -7.93
N ILE A 418 8.69 -13.21 -8.63
CA ILE A 418 8.85 -14.50 -9.33
C ILE A 418 8.71 -14.26 -10.82
N LEU A 419 9.79 -14.55 -11.55
CA LEU A 419 9.88 -14.46 -13.02
C LEU A 419 9.89 -15.83 -13.71
N ASP A 420 9.89 -16.92 -12.93
CA ASP A 420 9.87 -18.28 -13.46
C ASP A 420 8.53 -18.57 -14.17
N LYS A 421 8.61 -18.86 -15.47
CA LYS A 421 7.43 -19.04 -16.32
C LYS A 421 6.59 -20.24 -15.93
N GLU A 422 7.19 -21.33 -15.46
CA GLU A 422 6.46 -22.54 -15.07
C GLU A 422 5.67 -22.28 -13.78
N ILE A 423 6.30 -21.62 -12.80
CA ILE A 423 5.63 -21.20 -11.56
C ILE A 423 4.49 -20.23 -11.87
N ILE A 424 4.74 -19.22 -12.70
CA ILE A 424 3.71 -18.23 -13.10
C ILE A 424 2.51 -18.93 -13.75
N GLN A 425 2.75 -19.80 -14.72
CA GLN A 425 1.67 -20.52 -15.40
C GLN A 425 0.89 -21.43 -14.45
N SER A 426 1.59 -22.16 -13.58
CA SER A 426 0.97 -23.02 -12.57
C SER A 426 0.07 -22.24 -11.62
N GLU A 427 0.56 -21.14 -11.04
CA GLU A 427 -0.21 -20.31 -10.11
C GLU A 427 -1.39 -19.63 -10.83
N LEU A 428 -1.20 -19.18 -12.08
CA LEU A 428 -2.25 -18.55 -12.87
C LEU A 428 -3.43 -19.49 -13.14
N ILE A 429 -3.15 -20.78 -13.38
CA ILE A 429 -4.17 -21.82 -13.62
C ILE A 429 -4.83 -22.27 -12.32
N ASN A 430 -4.03 -22.47 -11.26
CA ASN A 430 -4.49 -23.18 -10.07
C ASN A 430 -5.05 -22.26 -8.97
N LYS A 431 -4.69 -20.97 -8.95
CA LYS A 431 -5.25 -20.04 -7.96
C LYS A 431 -6.69 -19.63 -8.31
N PRO A 432 -7.57 -19.46 -7.31
CA PRO A 432 -8.94 -19.00 -7.52
C PRO A 432 -9.04 -17.49 -7.85
N TRP A 433 -7.94 -16.73 -7.69
CA TRP A 433 -7.85 -15.28 -7.95
C TRP A 433 -8.99 -14.48 -7.31
N ASN A 434 -8.92 -14.32 -5.99
CA ASN A 434 -9.88 -13.52 -5.24
C ASN A 434 -9.18 -12.44 -4.42
N MET A 435 -9.46 -11.17 -4.75
CA MET A 435 -8.86 -9.99 -4.12
C MET A 435 -9.64 -9.45 -2.91
N ASP A 436 -10.74 -10.11 -2.51
CA ASP A 436 -11.59 -9.66 -1.41
C ASP A 436 -10.95 -10.00 -0.05
N ILE A 437 -10.41 -8.96 0.58
CA ILE A 437 -9.75 -9.00 1.90
C ILE A 437 -10.75 -9.10 3.07
N PHE A 438 -12.06 -8.97 2.81
CA PHE A 438 -13.10 -8.96 3.84
C PHE A 438 -13.79 -10.32 4.04
N ILE A 439 -13.66 -11.25 3.09
CA ILE A 439 -14.22 -12.61 3.17
C ILE A 439 -13.62 -13.35 4.37
N PRO A 440 -14.39 -14.08 5.19
CA PRO A 440 -13.81 -14.92 6.25
C PRO A 440 -13.02 -16.10 5.68
N ARG A 441 -11.85 -16.40 6.26
CA ARG A 441 -11.09 -17.63 6.02
C ARG A 441 -10.65 -18.26 7.35
N PRO A 442 -10.41 -19.58 7.39
CA PRO A 442 -9.84 -20.26 8.56
C PRO A 442 -8.45 -19.70 8.92
N TYR A 443 -8.15 -19.58 10.20
CA TYR A 443 -6.85 -19.09 10.67
C TYR A 443 -5.76 -20.18 10.56
N ASN A 444 -4.70 -19.90 9.79
CA ASN A 444 -3.56 -20.79 9.62
C ASN A 444 -2.36 -20.36 10.50
N LYS A 445 -2.33 -20.80 11.76
CA LYS A 445 -1.26 -20.43 12.71
C LYS A 445 0.15 -20.81 12.25
N ALA A 446 0.31 -21.97 11.60
CA ALA A 446 1.61 -22.46 11.14
C ALA A 446 2.20 -21.59 10.02
N PHE A 447 1.35 -21.11 9.10
CA PHE A 447 1.75 -20.18 8.06
C PHE A 447 2.24 -18.85 8.66
N TRP A 448 1.43 -18.23 9.52
CA TRP A 448 1.72 -16.91 10.09
C TRP A 448 2.96 -16.87 10.98
N LYS A 449 3.42 -18.02 11.50
CA LYS A 449 4.67 -18.11 12.28
C LYS A 449 5.92 -17.86 11.43
N ASN A 450 5.87 -18.17 10.13
CA ASN A 450 7.04 -18.15 9.24
C ASN A 450 6.91 -17.14 8.10
N TYR A 451 5.80 -16.40 8.02
CA TYR A 451 5.55 -15.44 6.96
C TYR A 451 6.19 -14.09 7.29
N ASN A 452 6.84 -13.47 6.30
CA ASN A 452 7.37 -12.12 6.45
C ASN A 452 6.21 -11.12 6.55
N VAL A 453 6.05 -10.54 7.73
CA VAL A 453 5.06 -9.49 7.99
C VAL A 453 5.76 -8.13 8.03
N LEU A 454 5.00 -7.08 7.73
CA LEU A 454 5.44 -5.71 7.98
C LEU A 454 5.61 -5.54 9.49
N LEU A 455 6.80 -5.09 9.92
CA LEU A 455 7.07 -4.84 11.32
C LEU A 455 6.12 -3.74 11.83
N GLU A 456 5.41 -4.04 12.91
CA GLU A 456 4.62 -3.07 13.67
C GLU A 456 5.48 -1.91 14.17
N SER A 457 4.99 -0.68 14.06
CA SER A 457 5.47 0.43 14.88
C SER A 457 5.01 0.28 16.34
N GLU A 458 5.57 1.06 17.25
CA GLU A 458 5.11 1.15 18.64
C GLU A 458 3.62 1.55 18.71
N GLU A 459 3.16 2.43 17.81
CA GLU A 459 1.74 2.74 17.67
C GLU A 459 0.92 1.52 17.20
N ASP A 460 1.43 0.74 16.24
CA ASP A 460 0.77 -0.48 15.76
C ASP A 460 0.75 -1.58 16.83
N GLU A 461 1.79 -1.69 17.68
CA GLU A 461 1.82 -2.63 18.80
C GLU A 461 0.78 -2.26 19.85
N GLN A 462 0.73 -0.98 20.24
CA GLN A 462 -0.29 -0.48 21.17
C GLN A 462 -1.70 -0.67 20.60
N LEU A 463 -1.89 -0.43 19.30
CA LEU A 463 -3.13 -0.71 18.57
C LEU A 463 -3.56 -2.16 18.71
N ILE A 464 -2.63 -3.09 18.46
CA ILE A 464 -2.85 -4.52 18.49
C ILE A 464 -3.19 -4.95 19.92
N GLU A 465 -2.51 -4.41 20.93
CA GLU A 465 -2.79 -4.66 22.34
C GLU A 465 -4.20 -4.18 22.72
N ASP A 466 -4.54 -2.92 22.43
CA ASP A 466 -5.84 -2.33 22.73
C ASP A 466 -6.98 -3.11 22.06
N LEU A 467 -6.78 -3.59 20.83
CA LEU A 467 -7.75 -4.44 20.16
C LEU A 467 -7.84 -5.82 20.82
N SER A 468 -6.72 -6.43 21.20
CA SER A 468 -6.67 -7.74 21.87
C SER A 468 -7.40 -7.76 23.21
N GLN A 469 -7.32 -6.66 23.96
CA GLN A 469 -8.03 -6.51 25.25
C GLN A 469 -9.55 -6.43 25.04
N ARG A 470 -10.00 -5.79 23.96
CA ARG A 470 -11.43 -5.64 23.64
C ARG A 470 -12.03 -6.87 22.99
N ALA A 471 -11.24 -7.61 22.21
CA ALA A 471 -11.69 -8.78 21.49
C ALA A 471 -10.51 -9.64 21.00
N SER A 472 -10.69 -10.96 20.82
CA SER A 472 -9.64 -11.79 20.22
C SER A 472 -9.27 -11.26 18.82
N LEU A 473 -7.99 -11.01 18.58
CA LEU A 473 -7.49 -10.60 17.26
C LEU A 473 -7.68 -11.66 16.18
N PHE A 474 -8.03 -12.87 16.58
CA PHE A 474 -8.21 -13.99 15.67
C PHE A 474 -9.62 -14.54 15.87
N LYS A 475 -10.38 -14.54 14.78
CA LYS A 475 -11.66 -15.23 14.73
C LYS A 475 -11.39 -16.73 14.60
N ASP A 476 -11.79 -17.49 15.62
CA ASP A 476 -11.75 -18.97 15.63
C ASP A 476 -12.59 -19.59 14.50
#